data_AF-A0A7Y2DVN8-F1
#
_entry.id   AF-A0A7Y2DVN8-F1
#
_cell.length_a   1.000
_cell.length_b   1.000
_cell.length_c   1.000
_cell.angle_alpha   90.00
_cell.angle_beta   90.00
_cell.angle_gamma   90.00
#
_symmetry.space_group_name_H-M   'P 1'
#
loop_
_entity.id
_entity.type
_entity.pdbx_description
1 polymer ?
#
loop_
_entity_poly.entity_id
_entity_poly.type
_entity_poly.pdbx_seq_one_letter_code
_entity_poly.pdbx_strand_id
1 'polypeptide(L)'
;MPRQFFSFPVAGFALLITVVLFSTYELIGQNSRLSVFIRFKVVKPSSKNIRVTTTGRRHAGAPWNFPRIDRVVKSDEWSDWIELSDWKWHGKIYRAGGIAEYPSLQLTLSDLERRKKPAGCELQVQLSDSPTEKNVVINFSEKSDGNSIMFLAPYPLRENAKDFETARQMASRHAAWAEEIVGDNRIELKHFEMISSIWTRHDQTIVDQEVSTLKRLGFNVITNLDHPTAKRFGFKVAGKTWLYNPDPEEVLKRWNTLADRILRKEDATSAGKEKHANTAYYEIADEVSAVNLKRFQKTKLDRRFREYLKRRDLGKYEFGIDLDEIEYPTDDLFKDTLPKSGPVERRRLLYHAAKFGHFWSVRQMKLLTDLIREDLPGMNTGTLLPSHGFLGNAWGPKWIGMSYRMLDSFELAEQNAVTQISTEDWLGLNHMYGSEYTWTGGQTFGYLNALNRSAIKDNEITMRAFITPSDDKFLRLKA
;
A
#
# COMPACT_ATOMS: atom_id res chain seq x y z
N MET A 1 7.61 -23.48 71.69
CA MET A 1 8.84 -23.00 72.35
C MET A 1 9.63 -22.12 71.39
N PRO A 2 10.41 -21.15 71.86
CA PRO A 2 10.92 -20.04 71.05
C PRO A 2 12.37 -20.22 70.58
N ARG A 3 12.79 -19.41 69.58
CA ARG A 3 14.17 -18.92 69.29
C ARG A 3 14.15 -18.14 67.94
N GLN A 4 14.97 -17.14 67.70
CA GLN A 4 15.51 -16.07 68.56
C GLN A 4 16.01 -14.96 67.63
N PHE A 5 16.06 -13.71 68.09
CA PHE A 5 16.59 -12.60 67.29
C PHE A 5 18.11 -12.74 67.04
N PHE A 6 18.56 -12.34 65.85
CA PHE A 6 19.87 -11.72 65.68
C PHE A 6 19.72 -10.46 64.83
N SER A 7 20.04 -9.32 65.42
CA SER A 7 20.19 -8.03 64.79
C SER A 7 21.66 -7.74 64.53
N PHE A 8 21.98 -7.14 63.39
CA PHE A 8 23.22 -6.36 63.22
C PHE A 8 22.91 -5.07 62.45
N PRO A 9 23.60 -3.94 62.73
CA PRO A 9 23.18 -2.62 62.26
C PRO A 9 24.15 -1.98 61.23
N VAL A 10 23.78 -0.78 60.78
CA VAL A 10 24.59 0.23 60.06
C VAL A 10 24.97 -0.05 58.60
N ALA A 11 24.29 0.65 57.69
CA ALA A 11 24.85 1.12 56.41
C ALA A 11 24.12 2.38 55.87
N GLY A 12 23.70 3.28 56.76
CA GLY A 12 23.00 4.50 56.38
C GLY A 12 23.96 5.62 55.96
N PHE A 13 24.49 5.60 54.72
CA PHE A 13 25.09 6.79 54.09
C PHE A 13 25.18 6.76 52.54
N ALA A 14 24.62 5.75 51.85
CA ALA A 14 24.77 5.60 50.39
C ALA A 14 23.61 6.16 49.54
N LEU A 15 22.49 6.60 50.14
CA LEU A 15 21.25 6.87 49.39
C LEU A 15 21.09 8.31 48.86
N LEU A 16 21.91 9.28 49.30
CA LEU A 16 21.69 10.69 48.95
C LEU A 16 22.26 11.11 47.59
N ILE A 17 23.30 10.44 47.08
CA ILE A 17 23.96 10.80 45.81
C ILE A 17 23.20 10.25 44.59
N THR A 18 22.56 9.08 44.72
CA THR A 18 21.83 8.44 43.61
C THR A 18 20.56 9.23 43.22
N VAL A 19 19.88 9.86 44.19
CA VAL A 19 18.64 10.60 43.92
C VAL A 19 18.91 11.88 43.13
N VAL A 20 19.97 12.62 43.46
CA VAL A 20 20.32 13.88 42.75
C VAL A 20 20.77 13.64 41.31
N LEU A 21 21.43 12.50 41.03
CA LEU A 21 21.82 12.12 39.67
C LEU A 21 20.63 11.60 38.82
N PHE A 22 19.63 10.96 39.41
CA PHE A 22 18.42 10.60 38.66
C PHE A 22 17.52 11.82 38.38
N SER A 23 17.36 12.74 39.34
CA SER A 23 16.54 13.95 39.15
C SER A 23 17.10 14.93 38.10
N THR A 24 18.39 14.86 37.77
CA THR A 24 19.00 15.70 36.73
C THR A 24 18.90 15.09 35.32
N TYR A 25 18.76 13.77 35.20
CA TYR A 25 18.55 13.12 33.89
C TYR A 25 17.13 13.32 33.35
N GLU A 26 16.09 13.30 34.19
CA GLU A 26 14.71 13.54 33.74
C GLU A 26 14.46 15.01 33.32
N LEU A 27 15.22 15.96 33.88
CA LEU A 27 15.14 17.38 33.51
C LEU A 27 15.83 17.73 32.18
N ILE A 28 16.70 16.87 31.66
CA ILE A 28 17.25 16.95 30.29
C ILE A 28 16.33 16.19 29.30
N GLY A 29 15.45 15.32 29.81
CA GLY A 29 14.49 14.53 29.03
C GLY A 29 13.26 15.29 28.50
N GLN A 30 13.10 16.58 28.81
CA GLN A 30 12.13 17.41 28.09
C GLN A 30 12.62 17.65 26.66
N ASN A 31 12.28 16.70 25.78
CA ASN A 31 12.23 16.91 24.34
C ASN A 31 11.32 18.11 24.04
N SER A 32 11.87 19.32 24.03
CA SER A 32 11.30 20.43 23.30
C SER A 32 11.17 19.95 21.87
N ARG A 33 9.93 19.67 21.44
CA ARG A 33 9.66 19.33 20.05
C ARG A 33 10.12 20.52 19.23
N LEU A 34 11.21 20.37 18.48
CA LEU A 34 11.72 21.42 17.61
C LEU A 34 10.62 21.74 16.60
N SER A 35 9.97 22.89 16.78
CA SER A 35 8.86 23.30 15.92
C SER A 35 9.40 23.58 14.52
N VAL A 36 8.86 22.87 13.52
CA VAL A 36 9.13 23.15 12.11
C VAL A 36 8.21 24.29 11.68
N PHE A 37 8.80 25.36 11.15
CA PHE A 37 8.07 26.45 10.51
C PHE A 37 8.36 26.47 9.02
N ILE A 38 7.32 26.69 8.22
CA ILE A 38 7.42 26.89 6.77
C ILE A 38 6.86 28.26 6.38
N ARG A 39 7.51 28.93 5.44
CA ARG A 39 6.88 30.00 4.64
C ARG A 39 7.23 29.84 3.18
N PHE A 40 6.43 30.43 2.31
CA PHE A 40 6.64 30.38 0.86
C PHE A 40 6.27 31.70 0.20
N LYS A 41 6.94 31.98 -0.93
CA LYS A 41 6.60 33.05 -1.86
C LYS A 41 6.28 32.42 -3.20
N VAL A 42 5.10 32.71 -3.74
CA VAL A 42 4.67 32.20 -5.06
C VAL A 42 5.18 33.15 -6.14
N VAL A 43 6.17 32.70 -6.92
CA VAL A 43 6.74 33.45 -8.06
C VAL A 43 5.88 33.25 -9.30
N LYS A 44 5.33 32.04 -9.51
CA LYS A 44 4.37 31.75 -10.58
C LYS A 44 3.24 30.83 -10.09
N PRO A 45 1.99 31.04 -10.52
CA PRO A 45 1.52 32.13 -11.40
C PRO A 45 1.46 33.48 -10.67
N SER A 46 1.38 34.58 -11.44
CA SER A 46 1.01 35.89 -10.88
C SER A 46 -0.52 35.98 -10.71
N SER A 47 -0.97 36.17 -9.47
CA SER A 47 -2.39 36.31 -9.08
C SER A 47 -2.45 36.89 -7.65
N LYS A 48 -3.51 37.66 -7.35
CA LYS A 48 -3.67 38.28 -6.02
C LYS A 48 -4.19 37.30 -4.97
N ASN A 49 -4.82 36.20 -5.39
CA ASN A 49 -5.53 35.27 -4.51
C ASN A 49 -5.16 33.81 -4.86
N ILE A 50 -3.96 33.40 -4.47
CA ILE A 50 -3.47 32.03 -4.65
C ILE A 50 -3.68 31.27 -3.36
N ARG A 51 -4.51 30.23 -3.38
CA ARG A 51 -4.55 29.26 -2.28
C ARG A 51 -3.35 28.32 -2.42
N VAL A 52 -2.51 28.27 -1.39
CA VAL A 52 -1.48 27.25 -1.22
C VAL A 52 -1.95 26.27 -0.14
N THR A 53 -2.09 25.01 -0.53
CA THR A 53 -2.40 23.88 0.35
C THR A 53 -1.10 23.18 0.70
N THR A 54 -0.73 23.24 1.98
CA THR A 54 0.41 22.52 2.56
C THR A 54 -0.07 21.17 3.08
N THR A 55 0.56 20.10 2.61
CA THR A 55 0.29 18.70 3.00
C THR A 55 1.59 17.93 3.04
N GLY A 56 1.58 16.70 3.53
CA GLY A 56 2.77 15.85 3.51
C GLY A 56 2.53 14.45 4.05
N ARG A 57 3.59 13.64 4.09
CA ARG A 57 3.56 12.26 4.60
C ARG A 57 4.64 12.01 5.63
N ARG A 58 4.27 11.24 6.66
CA ARG A 58 5.13 10.86 7.80
C ARG A 58 5.91 9.57 7.56
N HIS A 59 5.53 8.70 6.63
CA HIS A 59 6.25 7.43 6.38
C HIS A 59 6.48 6.51 7.63
N ALA A 60 5.85 6.80 8.78
CA ALA A 60 6.19 6.23 10.09
C ALA A 60 4.98 6.22 11.05
N GLY A 61 4.37 5.05 11.26
CA GLY A 61 3.20 4.90 12.13
C GLY A 61 1.96 5.66 11.64
N ALA A 62 0.90 5.67 12.48
CA ALA A 62 -0.37 6.31 12.14
C ALA A 62 -0.53 7.71 12.80
N PRO A 63 -1.14 8.69 12.11
CA PRO A 63 -1.56 8.66 10.69
C PRO A 63 -0.36 8.83 9.74
N TRP A 64 -0.47 8.27 8.53
CA TRP A 64 0.55 8.39 7.48
C TRP A 64 0.58 9.77 6.81
N ASN A 65 -0.57 10.45 6.72
CA ASN A 65 -0.69 11.78 6.15
C ASN A 65 -0.65 12.84 7.26
N PHE A 66 0.02 13.95 7.00
CA PHE A 66 0.00 15.10 7.89
C PHE A 66 -1.30 15.92 7.76
N PRO A 67 -1.69 16.68 8.81
CA PRO A 67 -2.77 17.66 8.73
C PRO A 67 -2.61 18.62 7.56
N ARG A 68 -3.69 18.82 6.81
CA ARG A 68 -3.75 19.80 5.71
C ARG A 68 -3.84 21.20 6.28
N ILE A 69 -3.02 22.12 5.77
CA ILE A 69 -3.07 23.55 6.11
C ILE A 69 -3.21 24.36 4.83
N ASP A 70 -4.29 25.14 4.72
CA ASP A 70 -4.48 26.08 3.62
C ASP A 70 -4.06 27.51 4.05
N ARG A 71 -3.44 28.25 3.13
CA ARG A 71 -3.24 29.71 3.21
C ARG A 71 -3.65 30.35 1.88
N VAL A 72 -4.11 31.59 1.92
CA VAL A 72 -4.28 32.43 0.73
C VAL A 72 -3.17 33.47 0.75
N VAL A 73 -2.44 33.58 -0.35
CA VAL A 73 -1.32 34.50 -0.52
C VAL A 73 -1.43 35.23 -1.85
N LYS A 74 -0.79 36.38 -1.93
CA LYS A 74 -0.56 37.12 -3.17
C LYS A 74 0.76 36.68 -3.78
N SER A 75 0.85 36.61 -5.12
CA SER A 75 2.10 36.33 -5.81
C SER A 75 3.18 37.38 -5.49
N ASP A 76 4.43 36.94 -5.50
CA ASP A 76 5.65 37.70 -5.17
C ASP A 76 5.81 38.19 -3.73
N GLU A 77 4.84 37.92 -2.85
CA GLU A 77 4.91 38.17 -1.41
C GLU A 77 5.19 36.87 -0.64
N TRP A 78 5.92 36.97 0.47
CA TRP A 78 6.08 35.86 1.40
C TRP A 78 4.81 35.66 2.22
N SER A 79 4.42 34.41 2.42
CA SER A 79 3.43 34.06 3.45
C SER A 79 3.94 34.42 4.84
N ASP A 80 3.01 34.60 5.78
CA ASP A 80 3.31 34.44 7.20
C ASP A 80 3.95 33.06 7.45
N TRP A 81 4.68 32.96 8.55
CA TRP A 81 5.19 31.68 9.03
C TRP A 81 4.04 30.75 9.43
N ILE A 82 4.03 29.55 8.88
CA ILE A 82 3.12 28.47 9.23
C ILE A 82 3.86 27.53 10.17
N GLU A 83 3.38 27.42 11.40
CA GLU A 83 3.87 26.42 12.35
C GLU A 83 3.30 25.03 11.99
N LEU A 84 4.17 24.02 12.03
CA LEU A 84 3.84 22.62 11.76
C LEU A 84 4.10 21.72 12.99
N SER A 85 3.97 22.23 14.21
CA SER A 85 4.25 21.48 15.45
C SER A 85 3.22 20.38 15.77
N ASP A 86 2.00 20.50 15.25
CA ASP A 86 0.98 19.44 15.24
C ASP A 86 1.36 18.25 14.36
N TRP A 87 2.30 18.42 13.44
CA TRP A 87 2.78 17.34 12.59
C TRP A 87 3.71 16.46 13.43
N LYS A 88 3.40 15.16 13.50
CA LYS A 88 4.26 14.21 14.19
C LYS A 88 5.52 13.99 13.36
N TRP A 89 6.58 14.76 13.56
CA TRP A 89 7.83 14.55 12.84
C TRP A 89 8.50 13.21 13.21
N HIS A 90 9.50 12.81 12.43
CA HIS A 90 10.40 11.68 12.71
C HIS A 90 11.74 11.94 12.00
N GLY A 91 12.84 11.43 12.56
CA GLY A 91 14.14 11.48 11.90
C GLY A 91 14.29 10.45 10.78
N LYS A 92 15.45 10.43 10.13
CA LYS A 92 15.77 9.57 8.98
C LYS A 92 15.39 8.10 9.23
N ILE A 93 14.46 7.55 8.45
CA ILE A 93 14.16 6.11 8.47
C ILE A 93 14.94 5.45 7.36
N TYR A 94 15.93 4.67 7.75
CA TYR A 94 16.69 3.81 6.83
C TYR A 94 15.80 2.65 6.41
N ARG A 95 15.26 2.71 5.19
CA ARG A 95 14.50 1.62 4.58
C ARG A 95 15.39 0.80 3.64
N ALA A 96 14.85 -0.35 3.25
CA ALA A 96 15.51 -1.30 2.38
C ALA A 96 15.89 -0.70 1.02
N GLY A 97 17.03 -1.12 0.46
CA GLY A 97 17.52 -0.61 -0.82
C GLY A 97 18.16 0.79 -0.76
N GLY A 98 18.58 1.25 0.43
CA GLY A 98 19.30 2.52 0.61
C GLY A 98 18.42 3.77 0.54
N ILE A 99 17.11 3.63 0.33
CA ILE A 99 16.16 4.74 0.34
C ILE A 99 15.92 5.14 1.79
N ALA A 100 16.61 6.18 2.24
CA ALA A 100 16.33 6.79 3.52
C ALA A 100 15.14 7.75 3.39
N GLU A 101 14.02 7.43 4.02
CA GLU A 101 12.83 8.28 3.99
C GLU A 101 12.84 9.24 5.18
N TYR A 102 12.96 10.53 4.87
CA TYR A 102 12.48 11.61 5.72
C TYR A 102 10.98 11.85 5.49
N PRO A 103 10.33 12.64 6.35
CA PRO A 103 9.01 13.20 6.05
C PRO A 103 9.02 13.94 4.70
N SER A 104 7.94 13.87 3.93
CA SER A 104 7.79 14.65 2.69
C SER A 104 6.72 15.72 2.83
N LEU A 105 6.94 16.86 2.17
CA LEU A 105 6.00 17.99 2.07
C LEU A 105 5.61 18.21 0.62
N GLN A 106 4.38 18.62 0.41
CA GLN A 106 3.83 19.04 -0.87
C GLN A 106 3.10 20.38 -0.71
N LEU A 107 3.44 21.35 -1.55
CA LEU A 107 2.75 22.63 -1.66
C LEU A 107 1.94 22.65 -2.95
N THR A 108 0.61 22.67 -2.85
CA THR A 108 -0.31 22.62 -4.01
C THR A 108 -1.05 23.93 -4.18
N LEU A 109 -1.03 24.49 -5.39
CA LEU A 109 -1.60 25.81 -5.71
C LEU A 109 -2.98 25.69 -6.38
N SER A 110 -3.86 26.62 -6.03
CA SER A 110 -5.11 26.89 -6.76
C SER A 110 -5.28 28.39 -6.91
N ASP A 111 -5.48 28.85 -8.14
CA ASP A 111 -5.81 30.26 -8.42
C ASP A 111 -7.31 30.46 -8.15
N LEU A 112 -7.64 31.26 -7.12
CA LEU A 112 -9.02 31.47 -6.71
C LEU A 112 -9.78 32.41 -7.65
N GLU A 113 -9.08 33.31 -8.35
CA GLU A 113 -9.67 34.23 -9.31
C GLU A 113 -10.04 33.48 -10.59
N ARG A 114 -9.11 32.67 -11.11
CA ARG A 114 -9.32 31.87 -12.34
C ARG A 114 -10.17 30.61 -12.09
N ARG A 115 -10.42 30.25 -10.83
CA ARG A 115 -11.12 29.02 -10.39
C ARG A 115 -10.57 27.74 -11.04
N LYS A 116 -9.26 27.73 -11.33
CA LYS A 116 -8.56 26.66 -12.06
C LYS A 116 -7.21 26.37 -11.40
N LYS A 117 -6.73 25.15 -11.58
CA LYS A 117 -5.35 24.79 -11.25
C LYS A 117 -4.41 25.52 -12.22
N PRO A 118 -3.32 26.14 -11.74
CA PRO A 118 -2.24 26.64 -12.60
C PRO A 118 -1.65 25.51 -13.46
N ALA A 119 -1.30 25.81 -14.70
CA ALA A 119 -0.62 24.87 -15.62
C ALA A 119 0.92 24.96 -15.47
N GLY A 120 1.38 25.04 -14.22
CA GLY A 120 2.75 25.35 -13.84
C GLY A 120 2.81 26.22 -12.59
N CYS A 121 3.83 26.03 -11.76
CA CYS A 121 4.13 26.88 -10.61
C CYS A 121 5.62 27.07 -10.39
N GLU A 122 5.97 28.14 -9.68
CA GLU A 122 7.33 28.42 -9.23
C GLU A 122 7.24 29.05 -7.84
N LEU A 123 7.97 28.48 -6.88
CA LEU A 123 7.93 28.90 -5.49
C LEU A 123 9.33 29.06 -4.94
N GLN A 124 9.50 30.07 -4.09
CA GLN A 124 10.57 30.14 -3.10
C GLN A 124 10.01 29.63 -1.77
N VAL A 125 10.77 28.78 -1.07
CA VAL A 125 10.31 28.12 0.16
C VAL A 125 11.42 28.18 1.21
N GLN A 126 11.03 28.45 2.45
CA GLN A 126 11.92 28.45 3.60
C GLN A 126 11.39 27.54 4.71
N LEU A 127 12.28 26.70 5.25
CA LEU A 127 12.06 25.90 6.44
C LEU A 127 12.97 26.42 7.57
N SER A 128 12.44 26.50 8.78
CA SER A 128 13.09 27.13 9.94
C SER A 128 12.70 26.46 11.25
N ASP A 129 13.60 26.50 12.24
CA ASP A 129 13.31 26.03 13.62
C ASP A 129 12.50 27.06 14.45
N SER A 130 12.28 28.26 13.91
CA SER A 130 11.48 29.33 14.55
C SER A 130 10.86 30.26 13.49
N PRO A 131 9.83 31.07 13.80
CA PRO A 131 9.17 31.95 12.83
C PRO A 131 9.97 33.24 12.58
N THR A 132 11.28 33.14 12.30
CA THR A 132 12.17 34.28 12.06
C THR A 132 13.16 33.99 10.93
N GLU A 133 13.52 35.02 10.16
CA GLU A 133 14.44 34.87 9.01
C GLU A 133 15.85 34.47 9.42
N LYS A 134 16.28 34.87 10.63
CA LYS A 134 17.60 34.55 11.19
C LYS A 134 17.81 33.06 11.46
N ASN A 135 16.72 32.30 11.59
CA ASN A 135 16.75 30.88 11.94
C ASN A 135 16.39 29.95 10.76
N VAL A 136 16.20 30.50 9.56
CA VAL A 136 16.04 29.74 8.32
C VAL A 136 17.17 28.72 8.20
N VAL A 137 16.80 27.46 8.04
CA VAL A 137 17.74 26.34 7.88
C VAL A 137 17.87 25.96 6.41
N ILE A 138 16.74 25.89 5.72
CA ILE A 138 16.67 25.47 4.31
C ILE A 138 15.94 26.58 3.56
N ASN A 139 16.54 27.07 2.47
CA ASN A 139 16.00 28.09 1.59
C ASN A 139 16.24 27.64 0.15
N PHE A 140 15.18 27.42 -0.62
CA PHE A 140 15.29 26.91 -1.99
C PHE A 140 14.22 27.51 -2.89
N SER A 141 14.44 27.36 -4.20
CA SER A 141 13.42 27.62 -5.23
C SER A 141 13.15 26.32 -5.98
N GLU A 142 11.88 26.03 -6.26
CA GLU A 142 11.50 24.89 -7.08
C GLU A 142 10.38 25.31 -8.05
N LYS A 143 10.40 24.71 -9.24
CA LYS A 143 9.41 24.91 -10.30
C LYS A 143 8.73 23.59 -10.64
N SER A 144 7.49 23.65 -11.06
CA SER A 144 6.76 22.50 -11.59
C SER A 144 5.98 22.88 -12.85
N ASP A 145 5.84 21.93 -13.77
CA ASP A 145 4.94 22.07 -14.92
C ASP A 145 3.47 21.78 -14.54
N GLY A 146 3.25 21.24 -13.34
CA GLY A 146 1.93 21.13 -12.72
C GLY A 146 1.68 22.21 -11.68
N ASN A 147 0.71 21.98 -10.80
CA ASN A 147 0.32 22.95 -9.77
C ASN A 147 0.90 22.68 -8.39
N SER A 148 1.92 21.82 -8.24
CA SER A 148 2.51 21.53 -6.93
C SER A 148 3.99 21.16 -6.99
N ILE A 149 4.74 21.60 -5.98
CA ILE A 149 6.10 21.12 -5.72
C ILE A 149 6.10 20.15 -4.53
N MET A 150 7.07 19.23 -4.50
CA MET A 150 7.27 18.26 -3.42
C MET A 150 8.76 18.18 -3.04
N PHE A 151 9.04 17.98 -1.76
CA PHE A 151 10.40 17.93 -1.20
C PHE A 151 10.43 17.15 0.12
N LEU A 152 11.62 16.69 0.52
CA LEU A 152 11.86 16.12 1.85
C LEU A 152 11.98 17.24 2.89
N ALA A 153 11.52 16.99 4.11
CA ALA A 153 11.82 17.82 5.28
C ALA A 153 12.65 17.01 6.28
N PRO A 154 13.99 17.11 6.22
CA PRO A 154 14.86 16.47 7.20
C PRO A 154 14.54 16.93 8.62
N TYR A 155 14.55 16.01 9.60
CA TYR A 155 14.20 16.32 10.97
C TYR A 155 15.15 15.65 11.98
N PRO A 156 15.68 16.36 12.99
CA PRO A 156 15.64 17.82 13.15
C PRO A 156 16.26 18.57 11.97
N LEU A 157 15.67 19.72 11.58
CA LEU A 157 16.04 20.45 10.36
C LEU A 157 17.53 20.78 10.34
N ARG A 158 18.03 21.46 11.38
CA ARG A 158 19.40 22.00 11.42
C ARG A 158 20.49 20.92 11.38
N GLU A 159 20.25 19.80 12.05
CA GLU A 159 21.17 18.66 12.08
C GLU A 159 21.23 17.91 10.74
N ASN A 160 20.11 17.88 10.02
CA ASN A 160 19.92 17.03 8.83
C ASN A 160 19.78 17.83 7.53
N ALA A 161 20.03 19.14 7.54
CA ALA A 161 19.80 20.05 6.40
C ALA A 161 20.51 19.63 5.10
N LYS A 162 21.68 18.97 5.22
CA LYS A 162 22.46 18.44 4.10
C LYS A 162 21.78 17.27 3.36
N ASP A 163 20.82 16.60 3.97
CA ASP A 163 20.05 15.50 3.38
C ASP A 163 18.74 16.01 2.74
N PHE A 164 18.57 17.33 2.57
CA PHE A 164 17.43 17.93 1.88
C PHE A 164 17.48 17.66 0.38
N GLU A 165 16.37 17.16 -0.17
CA GLU A 165 16.17 17.04 -1.62
C GLU A 165 14.74 17.45 -2.02
N THR A 166 14.61 18.15 -3.15
CA THR A 166 13.34 18.29 -3.87
C THR A 166 13.02 17.04 -4.69
N ALA A 167 11.77 16.87 -5.12
CA ALA A 167 11.39 15.77 -6.01
C ALA A 167 12.18 15.76 -7.34
N ARG A 168 12.54 16.94 -7.88
CA ARG A 168 13.39 17.08 -9.07
C ARG A 168 14.81 16.61 -8.81
N GLN A 169 15.37 16.91 -7.64
CA GLN A 169 16.70 16.44 -7.22
C GLN A 169 16.70 14.92 -7.03
N MET A 170 15.70 14.36 -6.33
CA MET A 170 15.56 12.91 -6.14
C MET A 170 15.45 12.17 -7.49
N ALA A 171 14.60 12.64 -8.41
CA ALA A 171 14.47 12.06 -9.76
C ALA A 171 15.78 12.15 -10.56
N SER A 172 16.54 13.24 -10.41
CA SER A 172 17.85 13.41 -11.06
C SER A 172 18.92 12.49 -10.48
N ARG A 173 18.93 12.28 -9.15
CA ARG A 173 19.80 11.30 -8.49
C ARG A 173 19.46 9.86 -8.91
N HIS A 174 18.18 9.52 -9.02
CA HIS A 174 17.76 8.20 -9.50
C HIS A 174 18.13 7.98 -10.98
N ALA A 175 17.99 8.99 -11.83
CA ALA A 175 18.45 8.94 -13.21
C ALA A 175 19.97 8.71 -13.29
N ALA A 176 20.77 9.53 -12.60
CA ALA A 176 22.23 9.39 -12.58
C ALA A 176 22.70 8.02 -12.07
N TRP A 177 22.07 7.48 -11.03
CA TRP A 177 22.32 6.12 -10.54
C TRP A 177 21.97 5.04 -11.58
N ALA A 178 20.87 5.19 -12.31
CA ALA A 178 20.52 4.25 -13.38
C ALA A 178 21.48 4.34 -14.58
N GLU A 179 21.98 5.54 -14.92
CA GLU A 179 23.05 5.71 -15.92
C GLU A 179 24.32 4.97 -15.48
N GLU A 180 24.76 5.16 -14.23
CA GLU A 180 25.97 4.53 -13.65
C GLU A 180 25.89 2.99 -13.62
N ILE A 181 24.78 2.44 -13.12
CA ILE A 181 24.61 0.98 -12.97
C ILE A 181 24.44 0.27 -14.32
N VAL A 182 23.75 0.90 -15.28
CA VAL A 182 23.45 0.27 -16.57
C VAL A 182 24.61 0.46 -17.57
N GLY A 183 25.32 1.59 -17.49
CA GLY A 183 26.34 1.97 -18.48
C GLY A 183 25.76 1.99 -19.89
N ASP A 184 26.55 1.61 -20.90
CA ASP A 184 26.11 1.53 -22.29
C ASP A 184 25.22 0.30 -22.60
N ASN A 185 25.01 -0.59 -21.63
CA ASN A 185 24.20 -1.79 -21.84
C ASN A 185 22.70 -1.44 -21.88
N ARG A 186 21.89 -2.34 -22.46
CA ARG A 186 20.43 -2.26 -22.33
C ARG A 186 19.92 -3.47 -21.57
N ILE A 187 19.26 -3.24 -20.44
CA ILE A 187 18.56 -4.29 -19.71
C ILE A 187 17.26 -4.61 -20.46
N GLU A 188 17.22 -5.75 -21.14
CA GLU A 188 16.01 -6.31 -21.77
C GLU A 188 15.67 -7.67 -21.14
N LEU A 189 14.53 -7.72 -20.43
CA LEU A 189 14.03 -8.95 -19.82
C LEU A 189 13.12 -9.68 -20.79
N LYS A 190 13.68 -10.66 -21.51
CA LYS A 190 12.97 -11.42 -22.56
C LYS A 190 11.78 -12.24 -22.06
N HIS A 191 11.77 -12.62 -20.78
CA HIS A 191 10.83 -13.59 -20.22
C HIS A 191 10.12 -13.12 -18.93
N PHE A 192 10.35 -11.88 -18.50
CA PHE A 192 9.82 -11.38 -17.22
C PHE A 192 9.08 -10.05 -17.41
N GLU A 193 7.92 -9.92 -16.77
CA GLU A 193 7.26 -8.63 -16.56
C GLU A 193 7.79 -8.01 -15.27
N MET A 194 8.56 -6.93 -15.39
CA MET A 194 9.00 -6.12 -14.25
C MET A 194 8.06 -4.92 -14.09
N ILE A 195 7.33 -4.96 -12.99
CA ILE A 195 6.28 -3.99 -12.63
C ILE A 195 6.82 -3.01 -11.59
N SER A 196 6.54 -1.71 -11.77
CA SER A 196 6.80 -0.67 -10.76
C SER A 196 5.59 0.26 -10.59
N SER A 197 5.72 1.29 -9.76
CA SER A 197 4.74 2.36 -9.60
C SER A 197 5.43 3.73 -9.54
N ILE A 198 4.95 4.69 -10.32
CA ILE A 198 5.35 6.09 -10.13
C ILE A 198 4.59 6.72 -8.96
N TRP A 199 5.30 7.49 -8.14
CA TRP A 199 4.72 8.21 -7.00
C TRP A 199 4.32 9.65 -7.38
N THR A 200 5.05 10.28 -8.29
CA THR A 200 5.01 11.73 -8.49
C THR A 200 4.09 12.17 -9.63
N ARG A 201 2.78 11.89 -9.54
CA ARG A 201 1.79 12.22 -10.61
C ARG A 201 1.51 13.71 -10.87
N HIS A 202 2.25 14.63 -10.25
CA HIS A 202 1.90 16.05 -10.20
C HIS A 202 2.77 16.96 -11.08
N ASP A 203 3.83 16.42 -11.68
CA ASP A 203 4.76 17.14 -12.54
C ASP A 203 5.16 16.24 -13.71
N GLN A 204 4.85 16.65 -14.95
CA GLN A 204 5.09 15.81 -16.12
C GLN A 204 6.59 15.64 -16.43
N THR A 205 7.42 16.66 -16.16
CA THR A 205 8.87 16.57 -16.35
C THR A 205 9.49 15.56 -15.38
N ILE A 206 9.03 15.54 -14.12
CA ILE A 206 9.49 14.54 -13.13
C ILE A 206 8.98 13.14 -13.52
N VAL A 207 7.72 13.00 -13.94
CA VAL A 207 7.18 11.71 -14.46
C VAL A 207 8.02 11.21 -15.64
N ASP A 208 8.32 12.04 -16.62
CA ASP A 208 9.06 11.64 -17.81
C ASP A 208 10.50 11.20 -17.46
N GLN A 209 11.12 11.85 -16.48
CA GLN A 209 12.42 11.46 -15.95
C GLN A 209 12.36 10.13 -15.17
N GLU A 210 11.38 9.95 -14.28
CA GLU A 210 11.16 8.69 -13.55
C GLU A 210 10.88 7.52 -14.52
N VAL A 211 10.02 7.73 -15.54
CA VAL A 211 9.67 6.72 -16.54
C VAL A 211 10.85 6.37 -17.45
N SER A 212 11.65 7.36 -17.86
CA SER A 212 12.90 7.13 -18.61
C SER A 212 13.91 6.31 -17.78
N THR A 213 14.05 6.65 -16.49
CA THR A 213 14.91 5.94 -15.53
C THR A 213 14.48 4.47 -15.39
N LEU A 214 13.18 4.23 -15.16
CA LEU A 214 12.61 2.87 -15.08
C LEU A 214 12.80 2.08 -16.39
N LYS A 215 12.73 2.75 -17.55
CA LYS A 215 12.95 2.10 -18.85
C LYS A 215 14.39 1.63 -19.01
N ARG A 216 15.36 2.44 -18.56
CA ARG A 216 16.78 2.09 -18.57
C ARG A 216 17.08 0.88 -17.68
N LEU A 217 16.41 0.81 -16.53
CA LEU A 217 16.47 -0.30 -15.57
C LEU A 217 15.71 -1.57 -16.01
N GLY A 218 15.14 -1.59 -17.22
CA GLY A 218 14.50 -2.80 -17.79
C GLY A 218 13.08 -3.09 -17.30
N PHE A 219 12.44 -2.17 -16.56
CA PHE A 219 11.00 -2.28 -16.28
C PHE A 219 10.19 -2.19 -17.59
N ASN A 220 9.07 -2.91 -17.66
CA ASN A 220 8.20 -2.95 -18.85
C ASN A 220 6.71 -2.76 -18.53
N VAL A 221 6.33 -2.75 -17.24
CA VAL A 221 4.98 -2.39 -16.78
C VAL A 221 5.07 -1.32 -15.69
N ILE A 222 4.29 -0.25 -15.80
CA ILE A 222 4.20 0.77 -14.74
C ILE A 222 2.74 0.93 -14.30
N THR A 223 2.48 0.66 -13.03
CA THR A 223 1.22 1.01 -12.38
C THR A 223 1.20 2.51 -12.07
N ASN A 224 0.00 3.10 -11.96
CA ASN A 224 -0.20 4.52 -11.65
C ASN A 224 0.26 5.54 -12.70
N LEU A 225 0.74 5.12 -13.87
CA LEU A 225 1.07 5.97 -15.01
C LEU A 225 -0.16 6.24 -15.89
N ASP A 226 -0.23 7.40 -16.54
CA ASP A 226 -1.26 7.69 -17.55
C ASP A 226 -0.93 7.03 -18.89
N HIS A 227 -1.96 6.64 -19.66
CA HIS A 227 -1.75 5.94 -20.93
C HIS A 227 -1.01 6.77 -22.00
N PRO A 228 -1.25 8.09 -22.17
CA PRO A 228 -0.44 8.92 -23.08
C PRO A 228 1.07 8.86 -22.78
N THR A 229 1.48 8.96 -21.52
CA THR A 229 2.89 8.81 -21.13
C THR A 229 3.38 7.38 -21.29
N ALA A 230 2.61 6.38 -20.86
CA ALA A 230 2.96 4.98 -21.04
C ALA A 230 3.23 4.64 -22.53
N LYS A 231 2.34 5.08 -23.42
CA LYS A 231 2.52 4.97 -24.88
C LYS A 231 3.79 5.69 -25.37
N ARG A 232 4.02 6.95 -24.95
CA ARG A 232 5.21 7.74 -25.34
C ARG A 232 6.51 7.00 -25.04
N PHE A 233 6.58 6.30 -23.91
CA PHE A 233 7.77 5.55 -23.49
C PHE A 233 7.77 4.06 -23.87
N GLY A 234 6.66 3.51 -24.39
CA GLY A 234 6.55 2.10 -24.77
C GLY A 234 6.33 1.14 -23.58
N PHE A 235 5.70 1.61 -22.51
CA PHE A 235 5.30 0.81 -21.36
C PHE A 235 3.88 0.29 -21.50
N LYS A 236 3.63 -0.89 -20.92
CA LYS A 236 2.27 -1.28 -20.53
C LYS A 236 1.90 -0.70 -19.16
N VAL A 237 0.61 -0.62 -18.87
CA VAL A 237 0.09 -0.25 -17.54
C VAL A 237 -0.80 -1.34 -16.96
N ALA A 238 -0.97 -1.36 -15.64
CA ALA A 238 -1.94 -2.22 -14.97
C ALA A 238 -3.26 -1.48 -14.72
N GLY A 239 -4.37 -2.07 -15.15
CA GLY A 239 -5.71 -1.68 -14.74
C GLY A 239 -6.05 -2.20 -13.34
N LYS A 240 -7.06 -1.62 -12.68
CA LYS A 240 -7.61 -2.12 -11.41
C LYS A 240 -9.13 -1.98 -11.39
N THR A 241 -9.87 -2.94 -10.86
CA THR A 241 -11.35 -2.86 -10.77
C THR A 241 -11.84 -2.53 -9.36
N TRP A 242 -11.28 -3.18 -8.32
CA TRP A 242 -11.72 -3.06 -6.92
C TRP A 242 -13.22 -3.34 -6.72
N LEU A 243 -13.78 -4.25 -7.52
CA LEU A 243 -15.20 -4.62 -7.51
C LEU A 243 -15.50 -5.92 -6.75
N TYR A 244 -14.50 -6.53 -6.13
CA TYR A 244 -14.64 -7.75 -5.33
C TYR A 244 -15.62 -7.56 -4.16
N ASN A 245 -16.80 -8.19 -4.25
CA ASN A 245 -17.94 -8.00 -3.34
C ASN A 245 -18.74 -9.31 -3.23
N PRO A 246 -19.31 -9.66 -2.05
CA PRO A 246 -20.10 -10.89 -1.87
C PRO A 246 -21.41 -10.99 -2.67
N ASP A 247 -22.05 -9.89 -3.10
CA ASP A 247 -23.27 -9.94 -3.90
C ASP A 247 -22.98 -9.72 -5.40
N PRO A 248 -23.10 -10.76 -6.26
CA PRO A 248 -22.86 -10.67 -7.70
C PRO A 248 -23.82 -9.72 -8.39
N GLU A 249 -24.99 -9.44 -7.81
CA GLU A 249 -25.92 -8.44 -8.32
C GLU A 249 -25.36 -7.01 -8.14
N GLU A 250 -24.62 -6.74 -7.04
CA GLU A 250 -23.88 -5.49 -6.86
C GLU A 250 -22.64 -5.44 -7.78
N VAL A 251 -21.92 -6.55 -7.91
CA VAL A 251 -20.78 -6.69 -8.83
C VAL A 251 -21.20 -6.36 -10.26
N LEU A 252 -22.23 -7.02 -10.79
CA LEU A 252 -22.78 -6.79 -12.13
C LEU A 252 -23.23 -5.33 -12.32
N LYS A 253 -23.99 -4.78 -11.36
CA LYS A 253 -24.44 -3.38 -11.42
C LYS A 253 -23.27 -2.40 -11.48
N ARG A 254 -22.25 -2.60 -10.65
CA ARG A 254 -21.04 -1.75 -10.61
C ARG A 254 -20.16 -1.94 -11.84
N TRP A 255 -20.05 -3.17 -12.35
CA TRP A 255 -19.33 -3.47 -13.59
C TRP A 255 -20.00 -2.79 -14.79
N ASN A 256 -21.30 -3.00 -15.01
CA ASN A 256 -22.00 -2.37 -16.13
C ASN A 256 -21.90 -0.84 -16.07
N THR A 257 -22.03 -0.25 -14.87
CA THR A 257 -21.80 1.19 -14.65
C THR A 257 -20.37 1.64 -15.03
N LEU A 258 -19.36 0.80 -14.80
CA LEU A 258 -17.97 1.07 -15.19
C LEU A 258 -17.78 0.90 -16.71
N ALA A 259 -18.28 -0.19 -17.28
CA ALA A 259 -18.16 -0.54 -18.69
C ALA A 259 -18.87 0.48 -19.60
N ASP A 260 -20.14 0.78 -19.34
CA ASP A 260 -20.94 1.74 -20.12
C ASP A 260 -20.40 3.18 -20.00
N ARG A 261 -19.83 3.54 -18.85
CA ARG A 261 -19.29 4.90 -18.63
C ARG A 261 -17.90 5.08 -19.20
N ILE A 262 -17.08 4.03 -19.20
CA ILE A 262 -15.65 4.10 -19.52
C ILE A 262 -15.30 3.13 -20.64
N LEU A 263 -15.26 1.82 -20.38
CA LEU A 263 -14.65 0.84 -21.30
C LEU A 263 -15.30 0.83 -22.69
N ARG A 264 -16.62 0.72 -22.79
CA ARG A 264 -17.33 0.67 -24.09
C ARG A 264 -17.24 1.99 -24.88
N LYS A 265 -17.09 3.12 -24.19
CA LYS A 265 -16.87 4.43 -24.81
C LYS A 265 -15.44 4.63 -25.26
N GLU A 266 -14.48 4.06 -24.53
CA GLU A 266 -13.08 4.03 -24.92
C GLU A 266 -12.91 3.12 -26.15
N ASP A 267 -13.41 1.87 -26.11
CA ASP A 267 -13.33 0.92 -27.23
C ASP A 267 -14.04 1.40 -28.50
N ALA A 268 -15.08 2.24 -28.39
CA ALA A 268 -15.67 2.93 -29.55
C ALA A 268 -14.70 3.87 -30.30
N THR A 269 -13.49 4.11 -29.78
CA THR A 269 -12.47 5.00 -30.36
C THR A 269 -11.14 4.28 -30.57
N SER A 270 -10.40 4.62 -31.64
CA SER A 270 -9.06 4.06 -31.89
C SER A 270 -8.10 4.29 -30.71
N ALA A 271 -8.22 5.44 -30.04
CA ALA A 271 -7.40 5.79 -28.88
C ALA A 271 -7.69 4.89 -27.66
N GLY A 272 -8.95 4.50 -27.43
CA GLY A 272 -9.30 3.57 -26.36
C GLY A 272 -8.98 2.11 -26.71
N LYS A 273 -9.13 1.67 -27.96
CA LYS A 273 -8.62 0.36 -28.42
C LYS A 273 -7.12 0.22 -28.16
N GLU A 274 -6.35 1.24 -28.52
CA GLU A 274 -4.92 1.30 -28.24
C GLU A 274 -4.61 1.40 -26.74
N LYS A 275 -5.43 2.13 -25.96
CA LYS A 275 -5.36 2.18 -24.50
C LYS A 275 -5.49 0.78 -23.89
N HIS A 276 -6.45 -0.01 -24.35
CA HIS A 276 -6.68 -1.38 -23.88
C HIS A 276 -5.57 -2.34 -24.33
N ALA A 277 -5.06 -2.22 -25.57
CA ALA A 277 -3.92 -2.99 -26.06
C ALA A 277 -2.62 -2.72 -25.26
N ASN A 278 -2.46 -1.50 -24.72
CA ASN A 278 -1.34 -1.13 -23.83
C ASN A 278 -1.60 -1.44 -22.34
N THR A 279 -2.71 -2.11 -21.98
CA THR A 279 -2.92 -2.63 -20.62
C THR A 279 -2.33 -4.04 -20.53
N ALA A 280 -1.48 -4.30 -19.53
CA ALA A 280 -0.89 -5.62 -19.31
C ALA A 280 -1.89 -6.62 -18.72
N TYR A 281 -2.64 -6.18 -17.71
CA TYR A 281 -3.65 -6.94 -16.97
C TYR A 281 -4.57 -5.99 -16.18
N TYR A 282 -5.70 -6.50 -15.70
CA TYR A 282 -6.53 -5.85 -14.67
C TYR A 282 -6.41 -6.58 -13.33
N GLU A 283 -5.95 -5.88 -12.30
CA GLU A 283 -6.01 -6.38 -10.93
C GLU A 283 -7.46 -6.34 -10.42
N ILE A 284 -7.99 -7.50 -10.02
CA ILE A 284 -9.34 -7.62 -9.47
C ILE A 284 -9.37 -7.06 -8.05
N ALA A 285 -8.47 -7.57 -7.20
CA ALA A 285 -8.26 -7.13 -5.83
C ALA A 285 -6.85 -7.55 -5.37
N ASP A 286 -6.45 -6.99 -4.24
CA ASP A 286 -5.10 -6.98 -3.70
C ASP A 286 -5.14 -7.54 -2.27
N GLU A 287 -4.09 -8.25 -1.83
CA GLU A 287 -4.01 -8.99 -0.55
C GLU A 287 -5.28 -9.80 -0.17
N VAL A 288 -5.83 -10.58 -1.11
CA VAL A 288 -7.24 -10.97 -1.03
C VAL A 288 -7.56 -12.11 -0.05
N SER A 289 -8.42 -11.80 0.92
CA SER A 289 -9.10 -12.75 1.81
C SER A 289 -10.50 -13.12 1.29
N ALA A 290 -11.13 -14.13 1.90
CA ALA A 290 -12.51 -14.49 1.58
C ALA A 290 -13.47 -13.30 1.81
N VAL A 291 -14.46 -13.12 0.93
CA VAL A 291 -15.40 -11.98 0.99
C VAL A 291 -16.09 -11.88 2.35
N ASN A 292 -16.28 -10.64 2.83
CA ASN A 292 -16.97 -10.41 4.10
C ASN A 292 -18.50 -10.62 3.96
N LEU A 293 -18.93 -11.86 4.16
CA LEU A 293 -20.33 -12.28 4.10
C LEU A 293 -21.22 -11.70 5.20
N LYS A 294 -20.68 -11.05 6.26
CA LYS A 294 -21.49 -10.43 7.33
C LYS A 294 -22.38 -9.29 6.81
N ARG A 295 -21.99 -8.64 5.71
CA ARG A 295 -22.76 -7.56 5.07
C ARG A 295 -23.71 -8.06 3.98
N PHE A 296 -23.69 -9.34 3.65
CA PHE A 296 -24.52 -9.90 2.59
C PHE A 296 -25.91 -10.27 3.15
N GLN A 297 -26.95 -10.13 2.33
CA GLN A 297 -28.34 -10.34 2.76
C GLN A 297 -28.56 -11.78 3.22
N LYS A 298 -28.86 -11.96 4.51
CA LYS A 298 -28.93 -13.27 5.19
C LYS A 298 -29.78 -14.30 4.43
N THR A 299 -30.97 -13.94 3.98
CA THR A 299 -31.85 -14.83 3.21
C THR A 299 -31.26 -15.30 1.87
N LYS A 300 -30.54 -14.42 1.15
CA LYS A 300 -29.82 -14.81 -0.08
C LYS A 300 -28.61 -15.69 0.25
N LEU A 301 -27.90 -15.38 1.33
CA LEU A 301 -26.73 -16.11 1.81
C LEU A 301 -27.09 -17.54 2.21
N ASP A 302 -28.11 -17.71 3.04
CA ASP A 302 -28.60 -19.02 3.48
C ASP A 302 -29.05 -19.89 2.29
N ARG A 303 -29.84 -19.31 1.36
CA ARG A 303 -30.24 -20.00 0.13
C ARG A 303 -29.04 -20.48 -0.69
N ARG A 304 -28.06 -19.61 -0.94
CA ARG A 304 -26.85 -19.95 -1.72
C ARG A 304 -25.95 -20.95 -0.98
N PHE A 305 -25.93 -20.94 0.35
CA PHE A 305 -25.22 -21.94 1.15
C PHE A 305 -25.90 -23.31 1.08
N ARG A 306 -27.23 -23.37 1.19
CA ARG A 306 -28.00 -24.61 0.98
C ARG A 306 -27.84 -25.16 -0.43
N GLU A 307 -27.85 -24.32 -1.45
CA GLU A 307 -27.52 -24.71 -2.84
C GLU A 307 -26.12 -25.32 -2.96
N TYR A 308 -25.12 -24.76 -2.25
CA TYR A 308 -23.75 -25.29 -2.22
C TYR A 308 -23.65 -26.65 -1.52
N LEU A 309 -24.36 -26.84 -0.40
CA LEU A 309 -24.43 -28.14 0.30
C LEU A 309 -25.11 -29.20 -0.56
N LYS A 310 -26.24 -28.85 -1.20
CA LYS A 310 -26.97 -29.74 -2.12
C LYS A 310 -26.10 -30.22 -3.29
N ARG A 311 -25.27 -29.35 -3.85
CA ARG A 311 -24.33 -29.69 -4.94
C ARG A 311 -23.22 -30.67 -4.52
N ARG A 312 -23.03 -30.90 -3.22
CA ARG A 312 -22.03 -31.81 -2.65
C ARG A 312 -22.66 -33.03 -1.98
N ASP A 313 -23.97 -33.24 -2.18
CA ASP A 313 -24.76 -34.31 -1.57
C ASP A 313 -24.68 -34.35 -0.04
N LEU A 314 -24.69 -33.16 0.59
CA LEU A 314 -24.59 -33.00 2.05
C LEU A 314 -25.96 -32.60 2.62
N GLY A 315 -26.43 -33.29 3.66
CA GLY A 315 -27.75 -33.03 4.23
C GLY A 315 -27.95 -33.54 5.66
N LYS A 316 -29.12 -34.12 5.91
CA LYS A 316 -29.58 -34.52 7.25
C LYS A 316 -28.63 -35.47 7.96
N TYR A 317 -28.00 -36.40 7.23
CA TYR A 317 -27.07 -37.39 7.79
C TYR A 317 -25.74 -36.77 8.24
N GLU A 318 -25.27 -35.70 7.57
CA GLU A 318 -24.02 -35.01 7.91
C GLU A 318 -24.18 -34.07 9.11
N PHE A 319 -25.33 -33.40 9.19
CA PHE A 319 -25.57 -32.24 10.05
C PHE A 319 -26.64 -32.42 11.13
N GLY A 320 -27.40 -33.53 11.11
CA GLY A 320 -28.48 -33.81 12.08
C GLY A 320 -29.75 -32.95 11.92
N ILE A 321 -29.79 -32.07 10.92
CA ILE A 321 -30.89 -31.13 10.63
C ILE A 321 -31.20 -31.14 9.13
N ASP A 322 -32.46 -30.90 8.75
CA ASP A 322 -32.84 -30.94 7.34
C ASP A 322 -32.26 -29.75 6.57
N LEU A 323 -31.93 -29.96 5.29
CA LEU A 323 -31.18 -28.98 4.50
C LEU A 323 -31.86 -27.61 4.47
N ASP A 324 -33.20 -27.56 4.37
CA ASP A 324 -33.96 -26.30 4.31
C ASP A 324 -33.92 -25.49 5.62
N GLU A 325 -33.65 -26.15 6.75
CA GLU A 325 -33.45 -25.53 8.07
C GLU A 325 -32.01 -25.01 8.25
N ILE A 326 -31.07 -25.39 7.38
CA ILE A 326 -29.67 -24.98 7.51
C ILE A 326 -29.51 -23.49 7.19
N GLU A 327 -29.01 -22.77 8.18
CA GLU A 327 -28.51 -21.40 8.04
C GLU A 327 -26.98 -21.33 7.93
N TYR A 328 -26.49 -20.32 7.21
CA TYR A 328 -25.07 -19.99 7.21
C TYR A 328 -24.65 -19.40 8.57
N PRO A 329 -23.67 -19.98 9.28
CA PRO A 329 -23.29 -19.61 10.64
C PRO A 329 -22.40 -18.35 10.67
N THR A 330 -22.91 -17.22 10.19
CA THR A 330 -22.19 -15.94 10.08
C THR A 330 -21.45 -15.59 11.36
N ASP A 331 -22.12 -15.57 12.52
CA ASP A 331 -21.50 -15.10 13.75
C ASP A 331 -20.34 -15.98 14.24
N ASP A 332 -20.34 -17.28 13.95
CA ASP A 332 -19.19 -18.15 14.26
C ASP A 332 -18.01 -17.90 13.31
N LEU A 333 -18.28 -17.71 12.02
CA LEU A 333 -17.25 -17.42 11.02
C LEU A 333 -16.70 -15.98 11.14
N PHE A 334 -17.31 -15.10 11.93
CA PHE A 334 -16.75 -13.80 12.27
C PHE A 334 -16.14 -13.73 13.70
N LYS A 335 -16.06 -14.84 14.45
CA LYS A 335 -15.26 -14.97 15.70
C LYS A 335 -13.79 -15.29 15.45
N ASP A 336 -12.93 -14.87 16.38
CA ASP A 336 -11.47 -15.09 16.35
C ASP A 336 -11.01 -16.54 16.16
N THR A 337 -11.79 -17.49 16.63
CA THR A 337 -11.53 -18.93 16.53
C THR A 337 -12.85 -19.65 16.40
N LEU A 338 -12.93 -20.64 15.51
CA LEU A 338 -14.09 -21.54 15.47
C LEU A 338 -14.19 -22.36 16.77
N PRO A 339 -15.40 -22.66 17.26
CA PRO A 339 -15.58 -23.49 18.45
C PRO A 339 -14.98 -24.89 18.23
N LYS A 340 -14.01 -25.26 19.09
CA LYS A 340 -13.32 -26.56 19.05
C LYS A 340 -14.15 -27.68 19.71
N SER A 341 -14.89 -27.31 20.76
CA SER A 341 -15.88 -28.15 21.45
C SER A 341 -17.26 -28.04 20.78
N GLY A 342 -18.03 -29.12 20.87
CA GLY A 342 -19.40 -29.21 20.33
C GLY A 342 -19.63 -30.50 19.54
N PRO A 343 -20.89 -30.78 19.15
CA PRO A 343 -21.25 -31.94 18.34
C PRO A 343 -20.47 -32.00 17.03
N VAL A 344 -20.24 -33.21 16.49
CA VAL A 344 -19.46 -33.39 15.25
C VAL A 344 -20.18 -32.76 14.05
N GLU A 345 -21.50 -32.80 14.06
CA GLU A 345 -22.44 -32.19 13.13
C GLU A 345 -22.24 -30.68 13.02
N ARG A 346 -22.14 -29.98 14.16
CA ARG A 346 -21.87 -28.53 14.17
C ARG A 346 -20.49 -28.20 13.64
N ARG A 347 -19.48 -29.03 13.94
CA ARG A 347 -18.11 -28.83 13.43
C ARG A 347 -18.02 -29.11 11.92
N ARG A 348 -18.74 -30.11 11.40
CA ARG A 348 -18.93 -30.36 9.96
C ARG A 348 -19.61 -29.18 9.28
N LEU A 349 -20.71 -28.65 9.86
CA LEU A 349 -21.41 -27.50 9.32
C LEU A 349 -20.49 -26.26 9.21
N LEU A 350 -19.71 -25.99 10.26
CA LEU A 350 -18.72 -24.90 10.25
C LEU A 350 -17.61 -25.11 9.22
N TYR A 351 -17.12 -26.35 9.04
CA TYR A 351 -16.17 -26.70 7.98
C TYR A 351 -16.73 -26.48 6.57
N HIS A 352 -17.98 -26.89 6.31
CA HIS A 352 -18.60 -26.67 5.01
C HIS A 352 -18.98 -25.21 4.77
N ALA A 353 -19.33 -24.45 5.82
CA ALA A 353 -19.55 -23.01 5.74
C ALA A 353 -18.25 -22.23 5.47
N ALA A 354 -17.14 -22.64 6.08
CA ALA A 354 -15.79 -22.16 5.74
C ALA A 354 -15.47 -22.39 4.24
N LYS A 355 -15.62 -23.63 3.77
CA LYS A 355 -15.40 -23.98 2.36
C LYS A 355 -16.38 -23.29 1.40
N PHE A 356 -17.62 -23.01 1.82
CA PHE A 356 -18.52 -22.13 1.06
C PHE A 356 -17.97 -20.71 0.96
N GLY A 357 -17.42 -20.15 2.05
CA GLY A 357 -16.76 -18.85 2.04
C GLY A 357 -15.63 -18.80 0.99
N HIS A 358 -14.79 -19.82 0.93
CA HIS A 358 -13.74 -19.99 -0.09
C HIS A 358 -14.32 -20.07 -1.50
N PHE A 359 -15.16 -21.06 -1.77
CA PHE A 359 -15.84 -21.29 -3.06
C PHE A 359 -16.56 -20.04 -3.58
N TRP A 360 -17.29 -19.36 -2.69
CA TRP A 360 -18.10 -18.19 -3.04
C TRP A 360 -17.21 -16.99 -3.40
N SER A 361 -16.13 -16.79 -2.65
CA SER A 361 -15.13 -15.74 -2.88
C SER A 361 -14.48 -15.89 -4.26
N VAL A 362 -13.97 -17.09 -4.54
CA VAL A 362 -13.39 -17.43 -5.85
C VAL A 362 -14.39 -17.22 -6.97
N ARG A 363 -15.66 -17.61 -6.77
CA ARG A 363 -16.72 -17.40 -7.76
C ARG A 363 -16.99 -15.91 -8.06
N GLN A 364 -16.76 -15.00 -7.11
CA GLN A 364 -16.84 -13.55 -7.38
C GLN A 364 -15.65 -13.04 -8.19
N MET A 365 -14.46 -13.60 -8.00
CA MET A 365 -13.31 -13.32 -8.88
C MET A 365 -13.55 -13.85 -10.29
N LYS A 366 -14.03 -15.09 -10.43
CA LYS A 366 -14.37 -15.68 -11.74
C LYS A 366 -15.39 -14.83 -12.49
N LEU A 367 -16.45 -14.40 -11.81
CA LEU A 367 -17.44 -13.47 -12.37
C LEU A 367 -16.78 -12.17 -12.88
N LEU A 368 -15.87 -11.57 -12.11
CA LEU A 368 -15.16 -10.38 -12.55
C LEU A 368 -14.21 -10.65 -13.72
N THR A 369 -13.52 -11.80 -13.75
CA THR A 369 -12.71 -12.22 -14.90
C THR A 369 -13.54 -12.39 -16.16
N ASP A 370 -14.71 -13.01 -16.05
CA ASP A 370 -15.61 -13.22 -17.19
C ASP A 370 -16.14 -11.89 -17.72
N LEU A 371 -16.59 -10.99 -16.84
CA LEU A 371 -17.05 -9.64 -17.20
C LEU A 371 -15.93 -8.79 -17.84
N ILE A 372 -14.70 -8.85 -17.31
CA ILE A 372 -13.54 -8.19 -17.92
C ILE A 372 -13.29 -8.74 -19.32
N ARG A 373 -13.37 -10.06 -19.53
CA ARG A 373 -13.09 -10.71 -20.82
C ARG A 373 -14.25 -10.61 -21.83
N GLU A 374 -15.47 -10.35 -21.37
CA GLU A 374 -16.62 -10.03 -22.22
C GLU A 374 -16.45 -8.63 -22.86
N ASP A 375 -16.16 -7.60 -22.06
CA ASP A 375 -15.95 -6.24 -22.58
C ASP A 375 -14.54 -6.02 -23.18
N LEU A 376 -13.53 -6.79 -22.76
CA LEU A 376 -12.14 -6.72 -23.24
C LEU A 376 -11.60 -8.13 -23.58
N PRO A 377 -11.93 -8.69 -24.76
CA PRO A 377 -11.51 -10.03 -25.16
C PRO A 377 -9.99 -10.24 -25.10
N GLY A 378 -9.57 -11.32 -24.44
CA GLY A 378 -8.16 -11.69 -24.26
C GLY A 378 -7.43 -10.93 -23.14
N MET A 379 -8.10 -10.03 -22.41
CA MET A 379 -7.48 -9.29 -21.30
C MET A 379 -7.11 -10.22 -20.13
N ASN A 380 -5.87 -10.07 -19.64
CA ASN A 380 -5.40 -10.76 -18.43
C ASN A 380 -6.03 -10.19 -17.17
N THR A 381 -6.27 -11.06 -16.18
CA THR A 381 -6.77 -10.67 -14.86
C THR A 381 -5.87 -11.21 -13.77
N GLY A 382 -5.57 -10.34 -12.80
CA GLY A 382 -4.65 -10.62 -11.70
C GLY A 382 -5.31 -10.52 -10.32
N THR A 383 -4.75 -11.25 -9.36
CA THR A 383 -4.97 -11.02 -7.94
C THR A 383 -3.66 -11.22 -7.16
N LEU A 384 -3.45 -10.46 -6.10
CA LEU A 384 -2.44 -10.76 -5.08
C LEU A 384 -3.07 -11.60 -3.98
N LEU A 385 -2.53 -12.80 -3.76
CA LEU A 385 -2.86 -13.58 -2.58
C LEU A 385 -2.11 -13.03 -1.36
N PRO A 386 -2.74 -12.99 -0.17
CA PRO A 386 -2.13 -12.42 1.02
C PRO A 386 -0.88 -13.21 1.42
N SER A 387 0.29 -12.60 1.22
CA SER A 387 1.60 -13.21 1.51
C SER A 387 2.00 -13.12 2.98
N HIS A 388 1.02 -13.31 3.86
CA HIS A 388 0.86 -12.47 5.04
C HIS A 388 0.19 -13.24 6.23
N GLY A 389 1.04 -13.77 7.16
CA GLY A 389 0.82 -14.61 8.37
C GLY A 389 0.26 -14.12 9.76
N PHE A 390 0.98 -13.80 10.88
CA PHE A 390 1.94 -12.72 11.40
C PHE A 390 1.44 -11.29 11.91
N LEU A 391 1.40 -10.18 11.14
CA LEU A 391 1.09 -8.75 11.53
C LEU A 391 -0.41 -8.22 11.57
N GLY A 392 -0.95 -7.85 12.74
CA GLY A 392 -1.92 -6.73 12.88
C GLY A 392 -3.44 -7.01 12.96
N ASN A 393 -4.14 -7.14 11.82
CA ASN A 393 -5.63 -7.24 11.77
C ASN A 393 -6.15 -8.46 10.99
N ALA A 394 -5.38 -8.97 10.03
CA ALA A 394 -5.62 -10.27 9.39
C ALA A 394 -4.65 -11.35 9.92
N TRP A 395 -3.81 -10.99 10.89
CA TRP A 395 -2.66 -11.80 11.28
C TRP A 395 -2.44 -11.72 12.81
N GLY A 396 -2.77 -12.80 13.48
CA GLY A 396 -2.18 -13.23 14.75
C GLY A 396 -2.00 -14.73 14.62
N PRO A 397 -1.48 -15.47 15.62
CA PRO A 397 -1.31 -16.93 15.50
C PRO A 397 -2.62 -17.70 15.21
N LYS A 398 -3.79 -17.07 15.40
CA LYS A 398 -5.12 -17.59 15.04
C LYS A 398 -5.45 -17.56 13.54
N TRP A 399 -4.71 -16.77 12.75
CA TRP A 399 -5.00 -16.50 11.33
C TRP A 399 -3.94 -17.02 10.35
N ILE A 400 -2.79 -17.50 10.86
CA ILE A 400 -1.71 -18.09 10.05
C ILE A 400 -2.21 -19.35 9.32
N GLY A 401 -1.77 -19.51 8.07
CA GLY A 401 -2.01 -20.70 7.26
C GLY A 401 -3.38 -20.68 6.56
N MET A 402 -3.89 -21.85 6.18
CA MET A 402 -5.18 -22.02 5.49
C MET A 402 -6.38 -21.80 6.44
N SER A 403 -6.42 -20.64 7.08
CA SER A 403 -7.56 -20.16 7.85
C SER A 403 -8.80 -20.15 6.96
N TYR A 404 -9.95 -20.44 7.57
CA TYR A 404 -11.25 -20.42 6.92
C TYR A 404 -11.67 -19.02 6.39
N ARG A 405 -10.87 -17.97 6.65
CA ARG A 405 -11.01 -16.62 6.08
C ARG A 405 -10.03 -16.27 4.97
N MET A 406 -8.99 -17.07 4.74
CA MET A 406 -8.07 -16.88 3.62
C MET A 406 -8.74 -17.30 2.32
N LEU A 407 -8.22 -16.89 1.17
CA LEU A 407 -8.65 -17.44 -0.11
C LEU A 407 -7.96 -18.79 -0.33
N ASP A 408 -8.69 -19.77 -0.89
CA ASP A 408 -8.15 -21.10 -1.19
C ASP A 408 -7.54 -21.11 -2.59
N SER A 409 -6.21 -21.22 -2.68
CA SER A 409 -5.48 -21.24 -3.97
C SER A 409 -5.93 -22.37 -4.88
N PHE A 410 -6.30 -23.55 -4.34
CA PHE A 410 -6.71 -24.69 -5.15
C PHE A 410 -8.08 -24.45 -5.78
N GLU A 411 -9.03 -23.94 -4.99
CA GLU A 411 -10.36 -23.55 -5.48
C GLU A 411 -10.25 -22.43 -6.54
N LEU A 412 -9.34 -21.47 -6.33
CA LEU A 412 -9.03 -20.39 -7.29
C LEU A 412 -8.57 -20.95 -8.64
N ALA A 413 -7.63 -21.90 -8.63
CA ALA A 413 -7.12 -22.54 -9.83
C ALA A 413 -8.16 -23.45 -10.49
N GLU A 414 -8.89 -24.25 -9.71
CA GLU A 414 -9.95 -25.15 -10.20
C GLU A 414 -11.08 -24.39 -10.93
N GLN A 415 -11.49 -23.23 -10.40
CA GLN A 415 -12.48 -22.38 -11.07
C GLN A 415 -11.88 -21.52 -12.22
N ASN A 416 -10.57 -21.55 -12.44
CA ASN A 416 -9.85 -20.65 -13.36
C ASN A 416 -10.23 -19.17 -13.16
N ALA A 417 -10.22 -18.74 -11.89
CA ALA A 417 -10.83 -17.48 -11.46
C ALA A 417 -10.06 -16.21 -11.87
N VAL A 418 -8.78 -16.34 -12.22
CA VAL A 418 -7.89 -15.29 -12.74
C VAL A 418 -6.90 -15.90 -13.74
N THR A 419 -6.31 -15.11 -14.63
CA THR A 419 -5.20 -15.57 -15.50
C THR A 419 -3.82 -15.43 -14.87
N GLN A 420 -3.72 -14.71 -13.74
CA GLN A 420 -2.46 -14.47 -13.03
C GLN A 420 -2.67 -14.48 -11.50
N ILE A 421 -1.91 -15.34 -10.80
CA ILE A 421 -1.83 -15.35 -9.34
C ILE A 421 -0.51 -14.69 -8.94
N SER A 422 -0.59 -13.72 -8.04
CA SER A 422 0.60 -13.05 -7.49
C SER A 422 0.88 -13.49 -6.07
N THR A 423 2.17 -13.50 -5.74
CA THR A 423 2.71 -13.48 -4.38
C THR A 423 3.58 -12.24 -4.23
N GLU A 424 3.69 -11.71 -3.02
CA GLU A 424 4.62 -10.61 -2.72
C GLU A 424 5.65 -11.09 -1.72
N ASP A 425 6.93 -10.95 -2.09
CA ASP A 425 8.01 -11.07 -1.14
C ASP A 425 8.02 -9.81 -0.28
N TRP A 426 7.91 -10.03 1.03
CA TRP A 426 8.07 -9.01 2.05
C TRP A 426 9.40 -9.17 2.77
N LEU A 427 10.39 -9.77 2.08
CA LEU A 427 11.78 -9.78 2.53
C LEU A 427 12.33 -8.35 2.65
N GLY A 428 11.81 -7.40 1.87
CA GLY A 428 12.10 -5.98 2.06
C GLY A 428 11.61 -5.42 3.40
N LEU A 429 10.51 -5.93 3.99
CA LEU A 429 10.02 -5.46 5.29
C LEU A 429 10.95 -5.80 6.45
N ASN A 430 11.65 -6.94 6.39
CA ASN A 430 12.71 -7.27 7.37
C ASN A 430 13.77 -6.18 7.42
N HIS A 431 13.98 -5.49 6.31
CA HIS A 431 14.97 -4.46 6.18
C HIS A 431 14.36 -3.04 6.36
N MET A 432 13.07 -2.82 6.08
CA MET A 432 12.35 -1.56 6.35
C MET A 432 11.96 -1.37 7.83
N TYR A 433 11.62 -2.45 8.54
CA TYR A 433 11.14 -2.41 9.92
C TYR A 433 12.06 -3.16 10.91
N GLY A 434 13.01 -3.97 10.41
CA GLY A 434 13.96 -4.73 11.22
C GLY A 434 13.64 -6.22 11.28
N SER A 435 14.63 -7.02 11.65
CA SER A 435 14.55 -8.49 11.64
C SER A 435 13.49 -9.08 12.57
N GLU A 436 13.02 -8.32 13.55
CA GLU A 436 11.93 -8.73 14.46
C GLU A 436 10.55 -8.75 13.78
N TYR A 437 10.38 -8.09 12.63
CA TYR A 437 9.06 -7.89 12.02
C TYR A 437 8.62 -9.01 11.06
N THR A 438 9.53 -9.66 10.32
CA THR A 438 9.14 -10.61 9.24
C THR A 438 10.15 -11.75 9.01
N TRP A 439 10.72 -12.34 10.07
CA TRP A 439 11.75 -13.42 9.99
C TRP A 439 11.37 -14.60 9.06
N THR A 440 10.07 -14.77 8.79
CA THR A 440 9.48 -15.78 7.91
C THR A 440 9.39 -15.39 6.43
N GLY A 441 9.76 -14.17 6.03
CA GLY A 441 9.42 -13.59 4.71
C GLY A 441 9.81 -14.44 3.49
N GLY A 442 11.07 -14.86 3.38
CA GLY A 442 11.55 -15.64 2.23
C GLY A 442 11.01 -17.07 2.21
N GLN A 443 10.90 -17.71 3.37
CA GLN A 443 10.27 -19.03 3.51
C GLN A 443 8.77 -19.00 3.21
N THR A 444 8.07 -17.93 3.62
CA THR A 444 6.64 -17.71 3.36
C THR A 444 6.41 -17.46 1.88
N PHE A 445 7.23 -16.62 1.24
CA PHE A 445 7.21 -16.38 -0.19
C PHE A 445 7.47 -17.66 -0.99
N GLY A 446 8.53 -18.41 -0.66
CA GLY A 446 8.82 -19.71 -1.27
C GLY A 446 7.71 -20.74 -1.07
N TYR A 447 7.14 -20.84 0.14
CA TYR A 447 6.02 -21.72 0.46
C TYR A 447 4.76 -21.35 -0.33
N LEU A 448 4.41 -20.07 -0.44
CA LEU A 448 3.26 -19.62 -1.20
C LEU A 448 3.43 -19.81 -2.70
N ASN A 449 4.64 -19.61 -3.23
CA ASN A 449 4.95 -19.94 -4.63
C ASN A 449 4.83 -21.45 -4.89
N ALA A 450 5.32 -22.30 -3.98
CA ALA A 450 5.15 -23.74 -4.08
C ALA A 450 3.67 -24.16 -3.97
N LEU A 451 2.90 -23.56 -3.07
CA LEU A 451 1.46 -23.78 -2.90
C LEU A 451 0.69 -23.37 -4.16
N ASN A 452 0.93 -22.17 -4.68
CA ASN A 452 0.26 -21.66 -5.86
C ASN A 452 0.62 -22.47 -7.10
N ARG A 453 1.89 -22.85 -7.30
CA ARG A 453 2.29 -23.78 -8.37
C ARG A 453 1.59 -25.13 -8.25
N SER A 454 1.45 -25.66 -7.03
CA SER A 454 0.74 -26.92 -6.75
C SER A 454 -0.78 -26.83 -6.97
N ALA A 455 -1.34 -25.63 -6.82
CA ALA A 455 -2.74 -25.35 -7.11
C ALA A 455 -3.02 -25.17 -8.61
N ILE A 456 -2.17 -24.39 -9.29
CA ILE A 456 -2.25 -24.13 -10.74
C ILE A 456 -2.19 -25.44 -11.53
N LYS A 457 -1.25 -26.34 -11.21
CA LYS A 457 -0.99 -27.58 -11.95
C LYS A 457 -0.82 -27.29 -13.45
N ASP A 458 -1.75 -27.78 -14.27
CA ASP A 458 -1.75 -27.67 -15.74
C ASP A 458 -2.74 -26.60 -16.26
N ASN A 459 -3.36 -25.80 -15.37
CA ASN A 459 -4.23 -24.69 -15.78
C ASN A 459 -3.41 -23.54 -16.41
N GLU A 460 -4.03 -22.78 -17.32
CA GLU A 460 -3.44 -21.61 -18.00
C GLU A 460 -3.34 -20.36 -17.09
N ILE A 461 -2.81 -20.53 -15.87
CA ILE A 461 -2.66 -19.47 -14.88
C ILE A 461 -1.17 -19.18 -14.69
N THR A 462 -0.79 -17.94 -14.95
CA THR A 462 0.59 -17.48 -14.74
C THR A 462 0.84 -17.15 -13.27
N MET A 463 2.06 -17.41 -12.79
CA MET A 463 2.49 -17.01 -11.44
C MET A 463 3.35 -15.75 -11.53
N ARG A 464 3.08 -14.77 -10.67
CA ARG A 464 3.81 -13.50 -10.57
C ARG A 464 4.41 -13.33 -9.18
N ALA A 465 5.64 -12.82 -9.14
CA ALA A 465 6.31 -12.38 -7.92
C ALA A 465 6.38 -10.85 -7.90
N PHE A 466 5.80 -10.22 -6.88
CA PHE A 466 6.18 -8.87 -6.48
C PHE A 466 7.39 -8.97 -5.56
N ILE A 467 8.45 -8.24 -5.87
CA ILE A 467 9.71 -8.24 -5.12
C ILE A 467 9.86 -6.87 -4.49
N THR A 468 9.75 -6.79 -3.16
CA THR A 468 10.07 -5.55 -2.44
C THR A 468 11.56 -5.23 -2.62
N PRO A 469 11.97 -3.97 -2.94
CA PRO A 469 13.38 -3.59 -2.97
C PRO A 469 14.12 -4.00 -1.69
N SER A 470 15.37 -4.42 -1.82
CA SER A 470 16.20 -4.92 -0.72
C SER A 470 17.68 -4.65 -1.01
N ASP A 471 18.54 -4.75 -0.01
CA ASP A 471 19.99 -4.66 -0.22
C ASP A 471 20.53 -5.88 -1.01
N ASP A 472 21.80 -5.80 -1.43
CA ASP A 472 22.45 -6.87 -2.19
C ASP A 472 22.49 -8.22 -1.45
N LYS A 473 22.54 -8.21 -0.12
CA LYS A 473 22.54 -9.42 0.72
C LYS A 473 21.18 -10.14 0.65
N PHE A 474 20.08 -9.39 0.66
CA PHE A 474 18.74 -9.95 0.54
C PHE A 474 18.32 -10.22 -0.92
N LEU A 475 18.83 -9.48 -1.90
CA LEU A 475 18.64 -9.81 -3.33
C LEU A 475 19.22 -11.19 -3.67
N ARG A 476 20.40 -11.53 -3.14
CA ARG A 476 21.01 -12.87 -3.24
C ARG A 476 20.24 -14.00 -2.52
N LEU A 477 19.24 -13.67 -1.69
CA LEU A 477 18.34 -14.64 -1.05
C LEU A 477 16.99 -14.77 -1.78
N LYS A 478 16.76 -13.96 -2.82
CA LYS A 478 15.55 -13.94 -3.66
C LYS A 478 15.79 -14.58 -5.03
N ALA A 479 17.01 -14.45 -5.54
CA ALA A 479 17.52 -15.15 -6.73
C ALA A 479 17.83 -16.61 -6.41
#